data_AF-A0A956P1P8-F1
#
_entry.id   AF-A0A956P1P8-F1
#
_cell.length_a   1.000
_cell.length_b   1.000
_cell.length_c   1.000
_cell.angle_alpha   90.00
_cell.angle_beta   90.00
_cell.angle_gamma   90.00
#
_symmetry.space_group_name_H-M   'P 1'
#
loop_
_entity.id
_entity.type
_entity.pdbx_description
1 polymer ?
#
loop_
_entity_poly.entity_id
_entity_poly.type
_entity_poly.pdbx_seq_one_letter_code
_entity_poly.pdbx_strand_id
1 'polypeptide(L)'
;LKQAIQDALDGGARKFVVDFGPTAYIDSSGLGALVSINKKVREAGGELRLAGLNEDLRSLFELTKLDTLFAISATASEALAGF
;
A
#
# COMPACT_ATOMS: atom_id res chain seq x y z
N LEU A 1 2.57 -0.09 11.36
CA LEU A 1 1.88 -0.54 10.12
C LEU A 1 1.62 -2.04 10.09
N LYS A 2 2.65 -2.91 10.07
CA LYS A 2 2.46 -4.38 9.96
C LYS A 2 1.46 -4.96 10.98
N GLN A 3 1.61 -4.61 12.26
CA GLN A 3 0.72 -5.12 13.31
C GLN A 3 -0.73 -4.64 13.12
N ALA A 4 -0.93 -3.34 12.88
CA ALA A 4 -2.27 -2.78 12.66
C ALA A 4 -3.02 -3.45 11.48
N ILE A 5 -2.31 -3.79 10.40
CA ILE A 5 -2.93 -4.53 9.30
C ILE A 5 -3.22 -5.98 9.68
N GLN A 6 -2.33 -6.63 10.43
CA GLN A 6 -2.60 -7.98 10.93
C GLN A 6 -3.86 -8.01 11.81
N ASP A 7 -3.96 -7.10 12.77
CA ASP A 7 -5.11 -7.02 13.68
C ASP A 7 -6.41 -6.76 12.90
N ALA A 8 -6.37 -5.89 11.89
CA ALA A 8 -7.51 -5.62 11.02
C ALA A 8 -7.88 -6.82 10.13
N LEU A 9 -6.89 -7.56 9.60
CA LEU A 9 -7.10 -8.79 8.84
C LEU A 9 -7.78 -9.87 9.70
N ASP A 10 -7.30 -10.04 10.93
CA ASP A 10 -7.84 -10.98 11.92
C ASP A 10 -9.28 -10.58 12.31
N GLY A 11 -9.57 -9.28 12.34
CA GLY A 11 -10.92 -8.72 12.47
C GLY A 11 -11.80 -8.80 11.22
N GLY A 12 -11.32 -9.40 10.13
CA GLY A 12 -12.10 -9.65 8.91
C GLY A 12 -11.98 -8.56 7.82
N ALA A 13 -11.20 -7.51 8.03
CA ALA A 13 -10.96 -6.51 6.98
C ALA A 13 -10.24 -7.13 5.78
N ARG A 14 -10.61 -6.74 4.56
CA ARG A 14 -10.02 -7.25 3.31
C ARG A 14 -9.61 -6.17 2.32
N LYS A 15 -10.02 -4.92 2.53
CA LYS A 15 -9.74 -3.79 1.65
C LYS A 15 -8.92 -2.78 2.43
N PHE A 16 -7.72 -2.47 1.95
CA PHE A 16 -6.78 -1.60 2.63
C PHE A 16 -6.24 -0.52 1.69
N VAL A 17 -6.22 0.73 2.15
CA VAL A 17 -5.54 1.82 1.47
C VAL A 17 -4.43 2.33 2.37
N VAL A 18 -3.23 2.49 1.81
CA VAL A 18 -2.12 3.20 2.45
C VAL A 18 -1.97 4.55 1.75
N ASP A 19 -2.24 5.62 2.49
CA ASP A 19 -2.14 6.99 2.01
C ASP A 19 -0.73 7.55 2.27
N PHE A 20 -0.02 7.85 1.19
CA PHE A 20 1.30 8.47 1.19
C PHE A 20 1.24 9.99 1.10
N GLY A 21 0.07 10.61 0.99
CA GLY A 21 -0.08 12.06 0.94
C GLY A 21 0.73 12.82 2.02
N PRO A 22 0.79 12.36 3.30
CA PRO A 22 1.60 13.01 4.32
C PRO A 22 3.06 12.52 4.38
N THR A 23 3.48 11.61 3.51
CA THR A 23 4.78 10.95 3.55
C THR A 23 5.76 11.61 2.59
N ALA A 24 6.86 12.16 3.13
CA ALA A 24 7.92 12.75 2.31
C ALA A 24 8.93 11.71 1.79
N TYR A 25 9.19 10.64 2.56
CA TYR A 25 10.27 9.69 2.27
C TYR A 25 9.92 8.28 2.75
N ILE A 26 10.48 7.27 2.07
CA ILE A 26 10.47 5.86 2.48
C ILE A 26 11.84 5.24 2.24
N ASP A 27 12.29 4.41 3.19
CA ASP A 27 13.53 3.65 3.06
C ASP A 27 13.27 2.21 2.57
N SER A 28 14.34 1.43 2.46
CA SER A 28 14.26 0.02 2.06
C SER A 28 13.43 -0.85 3.02
N SER A 29 13.41 -0.51 4.31
CA SER A 29 12.65 -1.23 5.33
C SER A 29 11.14 -1.01 5.16
N GLY A 30 10.74 0.22 4.80
CA GLY A 30 9.38 0.58 4.47
C GLY A 30 8.88 -0.12 3.22
N LEU A 31 9.68 -0.13 2.15
CA LEU A 31 9.35 -0.87 0.92
C LEU A 31 9.20 -2.37 1.18
N GLY A 32 10.15 -2.97 1.90
CA GLY A 32 10.07 -4.39 2.28
C GLY A 32 8.85 -4.71 3.15
N ALA A 33 8.45 -3.77 4.02
CA ALA A 33 7.23 -3.90 4.80
C ALA A 33 5.99 -3.91 3.92
N LEU A 34 5.87 -3.01 2.95
CA LEU A 34 4.73 -2.93 2.03
C LEU A 34 4.59 -4.20 1.20
N VAL A 35 5.68 -4.73 0.65
CA VAL A 35 5.66 -5.99 -0.10
C VAL A 35 5.18 -7.15 0.77
N SER A 36 5.71 -7.25 1.99
CA SER A 36 5.31 -8.29 2.94
C SER A 36 3.82 -8.20 3.32
N ILE A 37 3.33 -6.99 3.53
CA ILE A 37 1.92 -6.73 3.85
C ILE A 37 1.03 -7.06 2.66
N ASN A 38 1.38 -6.62 1.45
CA ASN A 38 0.61 -6.90 0.24
C ASN A 38 0.42 -8.41 0.06
N LYS A 39 1.50 -9.18 0.22
CA LYS A 39 1.46 -10.64 0.17
C LYS A 39 0.47 -11.21 1.18
N LYS A 40 0.56 -10.82 2.45
CA LYS A 40 -0.37 -11.27 3.50
C LYS A 40 -1.83 -10.92 3.22
N VAL A 41 -2.08 -9.68 2.79
CA VAL A 41 -3.44 -9.21 2.46
C VAL A 41 -4.01 -10.06 1.32
N ARG A 42 -3.22 -10.33 0.27
CA ARG A 42 -3.64 -11.19 -0.86
C ARG A 42 -3.86 -12.64 -0.46
N GLU A 43 -3.01 -13.20 0.39
CA GLU A 43 -3.17 -14.55 0.95
C GLU A 43 -4.47 -14.68 1.77
N ALA A 44 -4.90 -13.61 2.42
CA ALA A 44 -6.18 -13.54 3.11
C ALA A 44 -7.39 -13.27 2.19
N GLY A 45 -7.19 -13.21 0.86
CA GLY A 45 -8.23 -12.90 -0.12
C GLY A 45 -8.62 -11.42 -0.16
N GLY A 46 -7.75 -10.54 0.33
CA GLY A 46 -7.92 -9.09 0.31
C GLY A 46 -7.10 -8.38 -0.75
N GLU A 47 -7.20 -7.06 -0.76
CA GLU A 47 -6.50 -6.17 -1.67
C GLU A 47 -5.94 -4.96 -0.91
N LEU A 48 -4.70 -4.61 -1.25
CA LEU A 48 -3.98 -3.44 -0.73
C LEU A 48 -3.72 -2.47 -1.89
N ARG A 49 -4.19 -1.23 -1.73
CA ARG A 49 -3.99 -0.13 -2.68
C ARG A 49 -3.20 0.99 -2.05
N LEU A 50 -2.51 1.76 -2.88
CA LEU A 50 -1.75 2.93 -2.43
C LEU A 50 -2.39 4.20 -2.99
N ALA A 51 -2.25 5.29 -2.26
CA ALA A 51 -2.71 6.60 -2.69
C ALA A 51 -1.67 7.67 -2.38
N GLY A 52 -1.69 8.78 -3.12
CA GLY A 52 -0.98 9.99 -2.71
C GLY A 52 0.54 9.91 -2.79
N LEU A 53 1.11 9.09 -3.68
CA LEU A 53 2.57 9.14 -3.92
C LEU A 53 2.95 10.50 -4.51
N ASN A 54 3.92 11.18 -3.88
CA ASN A 54 4.61 12.31 -4.47
C ASN A 54 5.53 11.84 -5.64
N GLU A 55 6.15 12.77 -6.36
CA GLU A 55 6.97 12.45 -7.53
C GLU A 55 8.18 11.56 -7.18
N ASP A 56 8.90 11.88 -6.10
CA ASP A 56 10.08 11.11 -5.66
C ASP A 56 9.72 9.66 -5.30
N LEU A 57 8.62 9.49 -4.55
CA LEU A 57 8.11 8.17 -4.18
C LEU A 57 7.61 7.42 -5.41
N ARG A 58 6.94 8.09 -6.36
CA ARG A 58 6.51 7.47 -7.61
C ARG A 58 7.70 6.94 -8.41
N SER A 59 8.73 7.77 -8.61
CA SER A 59 9.96 7.35 -9.30
C SER A 59 10.66 6.18 -8.58
N LEU A 60 10.68 6.19 -7.25
CA LEU A 60 11.23 5.08 -6.47
C LEU A 60 10.45 3.77 -6.69
N PHE A 61 9.12 3.84 -6.72
CA PHE A 61 8.27 2.67 -6.96
C PHE A 61 8.43 2.13 -8.37
N GLU A 62 8.52 3.00 -9.38
CA GLU A 62 8.77 2.61 -10.77
C GLU A 62 10.16 1.98 -10.95
N LEU A 63 11.19 2.58 -10.37
CA LEU A 63 12.57 2.05 -10.42
C LEU A 63 12.66 0.65 -9.80
N THR A 64 11.93 0.43 -8.71
CA THR A 64 11.88 -0.85 -7.99
C THR A 64 10.83 -1.82 -8.54
N LYS A 65 10.08 -1.43 -9.58
CA LYS A 65 8.96 -2.16 -10.18
C LYS A 65 7.84 -2.49 -9.20
N LEU A 66 7.76 -1.79 -8.08
CA LEU A 66 6.73 -1.99 -7.07
C LEU A 66 5.38 -1.44 -7.54
N ASP A 67 5.38 -0.44 -8.41
CA ASP A 67 4.19 0.05 -9.11
C ASP A 67 3.40 -1.08 -9.81
N THR A 68 4.08 -2.14 -10.26
CA THR A 68 3.41 -3.31 -10.87
C THR A 68 2.68 -4.21 -9.87
N LEU A 69 2.97 -4.07 -8.57
CA LEU A 69 2.39 -4.90 -7.50
C LEU A 69 1.17 -4.26 -6.83
N PHE A 70 0.95 -2.97 -7.06
CA PHE A 70 -0.06 -2.18 -6.37
C PHE A 70 -0.93 -1.41 -7.34
N ALA A 71 -2.24 -1.34 -7.08
CA ALA A 71 -3.05 -0.28 -7.66
C ALA A 71 -2.74 1.03 -6.92
N ILE A 72 -2.32 2.06 -7.67
CA ILE A 72 -1.91 3.36 -7.14
C ILE A 72 -2.88 4.42 -7.68
N SER A 73 -3.53 5.16 -6.77
CA SER A 73 -4.44 6.26 -7.11
C SER A 73 -3.89 7.61 -6.66
N ALA A 74 -4.46 8.72 -7.14
CA ALA A 74 -3.99 10.04 -6.73
C ALA A 74 -4.41 10.35 -5.30
N THR A 75 -5.61 9.94 -4.89
CA THR A 75 -6.16 10.21 -3.55
C THR A 75 -6.66 8.94 -2.85
N ALA A 76 -6.73 8.98 -1.52
CA ALA A 76 -7.31 7.88 -0.74
C ALA A 76 -8.78 7.63 -1.11
N SER A 77 -9.54 8.69 -1.40
CA SER A 77 -10.93 8.59 -1.86
C SER A 77 -11.06 7.82 -3.17
N GLU A 78 -10.20 8.09 -4.15
CA GLU A 78 -10.17 7.34 -5.42
C GLU A 78 -9.78 5.87 -5.21
N ALA A 79 -8.77 5.61 -4.37
CA ALA A 79 -8.34 4.26 -4.06
C ALA A 79 -9.48 3.44 -3.42
N LEU A 80 -10.23 4.05 -2.50
CA LEU A 80 -11.41 3.46 -1.87
C LEU A 80 -12.55 3.21 -2.86
N ALA A 81 -12.79 4.15 -3.78
CA ALA A 81 -13.87 4.04 -4.77
C ALA A 81 -13.63 2.92 -5.80
N GLY A 82 -12.38 2.50 -6.00
CA GLY A 82 -12.06 1.52 -7.03
C GLY A 82 -12.08 0.04 -6.61
N PHE A 83 -12.36 -0.31 -5.35
CA PHE A 83 -12.41 -1.70 -4.86
C PHE A 83 -13.65 -2.49 -5.30
#